data_AF-A0A1A7XSW8-F1
#
_entry.id   AF-A0A1A7XSW8-F1
#
_cell.length_a   1.000
_cell.length_b   1.000
_cell.length_c   1.000
_cell.angle_alpha   90.00
_cell.angle_beta   90.00
_cell.angle_gamma   90.00
#
_symmetry.space_group_name_H-M   'P 1'
#
loop_
_entity.id
_entity.type
_entity.pdbx_description
1 polymer ?
#
loop_
_entity_poly.entity_id
_entity_poly.type
_entity_poly.pdbx_seq_one_letter_code
_entity_poly.pdbx_strand_id
1 'polypeptide(L)'
;QNNQEEEDPDIKKIKKVQSFLRGWLCRRKWKIIVQDYICSPHAESMRKRNQIVFNMVEAETEYVHQLSILVNCFLRPLRMAASSKKPPISHDDVSSIF
;
A
#
# COMPACT_ATOMS: atom_id res chain seq x y z
N GLN A 1 -16.27 44.40 31.77
CA GLN A 1 -15.28 43.44 31.25
C GLN A 1 -13.99 44.21 30.96
N ASN A 2 -13.11 44.41 31.94
CA ASN A 2 -11.92 45.27 31.76
C ASN A 2 -10.64 44.75 32.47
N ASN A 3 -10.55 43.45 32.78
CA ASN A 3 -9.46 42.89 33.61
C ASN A 3 -8.24 42.37 32.83
N GLN A 4 -8.11 42.62 31.52
CA GLN A 4 -6.93 42.17 30.75
C GLN A 4 -5.81 43.23 30.65
N GLU A 5 -6.14 44.52 30.84
CA GLU A 5 -5.17 45.61 30.69
C GLU A 5 -4.32 45.82 31.94
N GLU A 6 -4.74 45.30 33.10
CA GLU A 6 -4.04 45.41 34.38
C GLU A 6 -3.29 44.11 34.78
N GLU A 7 -3.05 43.20 33.84
CA GLU A 7 -2.28 42.00 34.13
C GLU A 7 -0.78 42.30 34.06
N ASP A 8 -0.11 42.11 35.20
CA ASP A 8 1.33 42.31 35.41
C ASP A 8 2.14 41.77 34.21
N PRO A 9 3.02 42.60 33.60
CA PRO A 9 3.83 42.20 32.47
C PRO A 9 4.66 40.92 32.72
N ASP A 10 5.06 40.64 33.96
CA ASP A 10 5.79 39.42 34.30
C ASP A 10 4.87 38.20 34.33
N ILE A 11 3.62 38.35 34.75
CA ILE A 11 2.59 37.29 34.63
C ILE A 11 2.38 36.93 33.15
N LYS A 12 2.34 37.92 32.24
CA LYS A 12 2.23 37.68 30.79
C LYS A 12 3.42 36.89 30.24
N LYS A 13 4.65 37.22 30.65
CA LYS A 13 5.87 36.47 30.26
C LYS A 13 5.82 35.03 30.77
N ILE A 14 5.43 34.82 32.03
CA ILE A 14 5.29 33.49 32.64
C ILE A 14 4.28 32.66 31.84
N LYS A 15 3.09 33.21 31.54
CA LYS A 15 2.07 32.49 30.73
C LYS A 15 2.59 32.11 29.34
N LYS A 16 3.38 32.98 28.69
CA LYS A 16 3.98 32.68 27.37
C LYS A 16 4.96 31.52 27.43
N VAL A 17 5.86 31.49 28.43
CA VAL A 17 6.79 30.38 28.65
C VAL A 17 6.03 29.10 28.98
N GLN A 18 5.03 29.16 29.86
CA GLN A 18 4.21 28.00 30.19
C GLN A 18 3.45 27.44 28.97
N SER A 19 2.89 28.30 28.12
CA SER A 19 2.24 27.89 26.87
C SER A 19 3.22 27.18 25.93
N PHE A 20 4.43 27.74 25.78
CA PHE A 20 5.49 27.11 25.00
C PHE A 20 5.87 25.73 25.55
N LEU A 21 6.10 25.62 26.86
CA LEU A 21 6.46 24.36 27.52
C LEU A 21 5.35 23.32 27.40
N ARG A 22 4.09 23.71 27.60
CA ARG A 22 2.94 22.81 27.40
C ARG A 22 2.91 22.29 25.97
N GLY A 23 3.02 23.17 24.97
CA GLY A 23 3.06 22.78 23.56
C GLY A 23 4.24 21.87 23.21
N TRP A 24 5.42 22.15 23.76
CA TRP A 24 6.61 21.32 23.57
C TRP A 24 6.44 19.92 24.19
N LEU A 25 5.95 19.84 25.43
CA LEU A 25 5.69 18.57 26.11
C LEU A 25 4.65 17.72 25.34
N CYS A 26 3.57 18.34 24.87
CA CYS A 26 2.57 17.65 24.04
C CYS A 26 3.19 17.07 22.77
N ARG A 27 3.98 17.84 22.03
CA ARG A 27 4.67 17.35 20.81
C ARG A 27 5.66 16.23 21.13
N ARG A 28 6.40 16.34 22.23
CA ARG A 28 7.34 15.31 22.66
C ARG A 28 6.62 14.00 23.00
N LYS A 29 5.54 14.08 23.77
CA LYS A 29 4.71 12.92 24.13
C LYS A 29 4.08 12.28 22.88
N TRP A 30 3.57 13.09 21.95
CA TRP A 30 3.04 12.59 20.67
C TRP A 30 4.09 11.81 19.88
N LYS A 31 5.31 12.36 19.74
CA LYS A 31 6.39 11.65 19.03
C LYS A 31 6.70 10.29 19.66
N ILE A 32 6.70 10.18 20.98
CA ILE A 32 6.91 8.91 21.70
C ILE A 32 5.76 7.94 21.39
N ILE A 33 4.50 8.37 21.56
CA ILE A 33 3.32 7.52 21.32
C ILE A 33 3.30 6.99 19.88
N VAL A 34 3.59 7.84 18.90
CA VAL A 34 3.64 7.44 17.49
C VAL A 34 4.76 6.42 17.26
N GLN A 35 5.94 6.65 17.83
CA GLN A 35 7.06 5.72 17.68
C GLN A 35 6.75 4.35 18.30
N ASP A 36 6.19 4.35 19.51
CA ASP A 36 5.78 3.13 20.21
C ASP A 36 4.74 2.35 19.39
N TYR A 37 3.79 3.05 18.75
CA TYR A 37 2.84 2.43 17.84
C TYR A 37 3.52 1.84 16.60
N ILE A 38 4.37 2.59 15.92
CA ILE A 38 5.07 2.14 14.70
C ILE A 38 5.91 0.88 14.98
N CYS A 39 6.58 0.85 16.14
CA CYS A 39 7.37 -0.28 16.60
C CYS A 39 6.54 -1.38 17.28
N SER A 40 5.22 -1.22 17.41
CA SER A 40 4.40 -2.20 18.10
C SER A 40 4.25 -3.50 17.30
N PRO A 41 4.12 -4.67 17.97
CA PRO A 41 3.84 -5.94 17.31
C PRO A 41 2.55 -5.91 16.46
N HIS A 42 1.56 -5.11 16.87
CA HIS A 42 0.32 -4.95 16.12
C HIS A 42 0.55 -4.25 14.77
N ALA A 43 1.27 -3.13 14.76
CA ALA A 43 1.58 -2.41 13.53
C ALA A 43 2.48 -3.24 12.59
N GLU A 44 3.41 -4.02 13.14
CA GLU A 44 4.20 -4.97 12.36
C GLU A 44 3.32 -6.06 11.73
N SER A 45 2.46 -6.71 12.52
CA SER A 45 1.52 -7.71 12.02
C SER A 45 0.61 -7.18 10.91
N MET A 46 0.11 -5.95 11.07
CA MET A 46 -0.70 -5.28 10.05
C MET A 46 0.08 -5.02 8.76
N ARG A 47 1.33 -4.54 8.86
CA ARG A 47 2.22 -4.39 7.70
C ARG A 47 2.48 -5.72 7.01
N LYS A 48 2.77 -6.78 7.76
CA LYS A 48 3.00 -8.13 7.22
C LYS A 48 1.77 -8.66 6.48
N ARG A 49 0.58 -8.53 7.08
CA ARG A 49 -0.69 -8.91 6.44
C ARG A 49 -0.86 -8.17 5.11
N ASN A 50 -0.69 -6.85 5.12
CA ASN A 50 -0.88 -6.03 3.92
C ASN A 50 0.14 -6.40 2.84
N GLN A 51 1.40 -6.64 3.22
CA GLN A 51 2.43 -7.07 2.27
C GLN A 51 2.06 -8.39 1.58
N ILE A 52 1.54 -9.37 2.31
CA ILE A 52 1.12 -10.66 1.72
C ILE A 52 -0.02 -10.44 0.72
N VAL A 53 -1.01 -9.61 1.08
CA VAL A 53 -2.14 -9.29 0.20
C VAL A 53 -1.65 -8.59 -1.07
N PHE A 54 -0.74 -7.62 -0.95
CA PHE A 54 -0.18 -6.94 -2.12
C PHE A 54 0.59 -7.90 -3.02
N ASN A 55 1.48 -8.72 -2.46
CA ASN A 55 2.22 -9.71 -3.22
C ASN A 55 1.29 -10.69 -3.95
N MET A 56 0.21 -11.14 -3.30
CA MET A 56 -0.78 -12.01 -3.92
C MET A 56 -1.47 -11.34 -5.12
N VAL A 57 -1.86 -10.07 -4.98
CA VAL A 57 -2.50 -9.31 -6.07
C VAL A 57 -1.54 -9.05 -7.22
N GLU A 58 -0.28 -8.73 -6.93
CA GLU A 58 0.76 -8.54 -7.94
C GLU A 58 1.03 -9.85 -8.71
N ALA A 59 1.16 -10.97 -7.99
CA ALA A 59 1.35 -12.29 -8.60
C ALA A 59 0.16 -12.70 -9.48
N GLU A 60 -1.08 -12.45 -9.03
CA GLU A 60 -2.28 -12.72 -9.82
C GLU A 60 -2.31 -11.86 -11.10
N THR A 61 -1.92 -10.58 -10.98
CA THR A 61 -1.84 -9.67 -12.13
C THR A 61 -0.84 -10.16 -13.17
N GLU A 62 0.34 -10.60 -12.71
CA GLU A 62 1.36 -11.18 -13.59
C GLU A 62 0.89 -12.48 -14.23
N TYR A 63 0.26 -13.38 -13.46
CA TYR A 63 -0.26 -14.66 -13.96
C TYR A 63 -1.30 -14.45 -15.06
N VAL A 64 -2.27 -13.55 -14.86
CA VAL A 64 -3.29 -13.21 -15.87
C VAL A 64 -2.64 -12.58 -17.11
N HIS A 65 -1.61 -11.75 -16.94
CA HIS A 65 -0.87 -11.18 -18.06
C HIS A 65 -0.16 -12.27 -18.88
N GLN A 66 0.51 -13.21 -18.22
CA GLN A 66 1.16 -14.34 -18.88
C GLN A 66 0.15 -15.24 -19.61
N LEU A 67 -1.02 -15.52 -19.00
CA LEU A 67 -2.11 -16.23 -19.68
C LEU A 67 -2.62 -15.49 -20.91
N SER A 68 -2.73 -14.15 -20.84
CA SER A 68 -3.09 -13.34 -22.00
C SER A 68 -2.07 -13.49 -23.13
N ILE A 69 -0.77 -13.49 -22.83
CA ILE A 69 0.27 -13.75 -23.83
C ILE A 69 0.13 -15.16 -24.39
N LEU A 70 -0.03 -16.18 -23.53
CA LEU A 70 -0.20 -17.57 -23.94
C LEU A 70 -1.36 -17.72 -24.93
N VAL A 71 -2.51 -17.12 -24.62
CA VAL A 71 -3.71 -17.21 -25.45
C VAL A 71 -3.54 -16.43 -26.77
N ASN A 72 -3.08 -15.18 -26.69
CA ASN A 72 -3.05 -14.28 -27.83
C ASN A 72 -1.90 -14.58 -28.80
N CYS A 73 -0.73 -14.94 -28.28
CA CYS A 73 0.48 -15.12 -29.09
C CYS A 73 0.71 -16.58 -29.49
N PHE A 74 0.15 -17.55 -28.77
CA PHE A 74 0.38 -18.97 -29.05
C PHE A 74 -0.91 -19.71 -29.39
N LEU A 75 -1.86 -19.84 -28.46
CA LEU A 75 -3.06 -20.66 -28.66
C LEU A 75 -3.88 -20.24 -29.88
N ARG A 76 -4.24 -18.95 -30.00
CA ARG A 76 -5.07 -18.47 -31.11
C ARG A 76 -4.35 -18.64 -32.47
N PRO A 77 -3.09 -18.21 -32.65
CA PRO A 77 -2.35 -18.49 -33.88
C PRO A 77 -2.26 -19.97 -34.23
N LEU A 78 -2.01 -20.85 -33.26
CA LEU A 78 -1.93 -22.30 -33.49
C LEU A 78 -3.28 -22.90 -33.88
N ARG A 79 -4.38 -22.48 -33.24
CA ARG A 79 -5.74 -22.86 -33.65
C ARG A 79 -6.04 -22.41 -35.08
N MET A 80 -5.61 -21.21 -35.47
CA MET A 80 -5.76 -20.75 -36.85
C MET A 80 -4.95 -21.59 -37.84
N ALA A 81 -3.70 -21.95 -37.50
CA ALA A 81 -2.86 -22.81 -38.34
C ALA A 81 -3.47 -24.21 -38.54
N ALA A 82 -4.09 -24.75 -37.49
CA ALA A 82 -4.80 -26.04 -37.53
C ALA A 82 -6.00 -26.07 -38.49
N SER A 83 -6.60 -24.90 -38.79
CA SER A 83 -7.70 -24.76 -39.75
C SER A 83 -7.25 -24.51 -41.20
N SER A 84 -5.94 -24.52 -41.49
CA SER A 84 -5.44 -24.29 -42.86
C SER A 84 -5.66 -25.50 -43.78
N LYS A 85 -5.57 -25.31 -45.11
CA LYS A 85 -5.80 -26.38 -46.11
C LYS A 85 -4.88 -27.60 -45.96
N LYS A 86 -3.67 -27.40 -45.43
CA LYS A 86 -2.70 -28.47 -45.13
C LYS A 86 -2.08 -28.16 -43.76
N PRO A 87 -2.79 -28.48 -42.67
CA PRO A 87 -2.45 -27.98 -41.35
C PRO A 87 -1.19 -28.68 -40.82
N PRO A 88 -0.23 -27.92 -40.23
CA PRO A 88 0.98 -28.50 -39.64
C PRO A 88 0.74 -29.13 -38.27
N ILE A 89 -0.43 -28.90 -37.66
CA ILE A 89 -0.85 -29.37 -36.34
C ILE A 89 -2.36 -29.58 -36.34
N SER A 90 -2.89 -30.60 -35.65
CA SER A 90 -4.34 -30.83 -35.60
C SER A 90 -5.02 -29.99 -34.51
N HIS A 91 -6.34 -29.88 -34.55
CA HIS A 91 -7.11 -29.24 -33.49
C HIS A 91 -7.00 -29.99 -32.15
N ASP A 92 -6.96 -31.32 -32.18
CA ASP A 92 -6.83 -32.16 -31.00
C ASP A 92 -5.46 -31.99 -30.32
N ASP A 93 -4.39 -31.86 -31.11
CA ASP A 93 -3.04 -31.57 -30.60
C ASP A 93 -3.02 -30.22 -29.86
N VAL A 94 -3.60 -29.17 -30.45
CA VAL A 94 -3.64 -27.84 -29.82
C VAL A 94 -4.47 -27.88 -28.53
N SER A 95 -5.61 -28.57 -28.50
CA SER A 95 -6.46 -28.69 -27.32
C SER A 95 -5.92 -29.59 -26.21
N SER A 96 -4.97 -30.48 -26.50
CA SER A 96 -4.32 -31.30 -25.48
C SER A 96 -3.13 -30.60 -24.81
N ILE A 97 -2.53 -29.62 -25.50
CA ILE A 97 -1.39 -28.83 -24.99
C ILE A 97 -1.85 -27.64 -24.13
N PHE A 98 -2.94 -26.96 -24.53
CA PHE A 98 -3.47 -25.76 -23.88
C PHE A 98 -4.82 -26.01 -23.24
#